data_AF-A0A3Q3DLW6-F1
#
_entry.id   AF-A0A3Q3DLW6-F1
#
_cell.length_a   1.000
_cell.length_b   1.000
_cell.length_c   1.000
_cell.angle_alpha   90.00
_cell.angle_beta   90.00
_cell.angle_gamma   90.00
#
_symmetry.space_group_name_H-M   'P 1'
#
loop_
_entity.id
_entity.type
_entity.pdbx_description
1 polymer ?
#
loop_
_entity_poly.entity_id
_entity_poly.type
_entity_poly.pdbx_seq_one_letter_code
_entity_poly.pdbx_strand_id
1 'polypeptide(L)'
;MATQEVQLNETLVHLKTESESLKSKLEEERAKLHDVELHQVAEKVEGLGQFVMKTRRTLKGHGNKVLCMDWCKDKRRIVSSSQDGKVIVWDAFTTNKVTTHLFLLRSTLWTSLTAVLNGSLALKPLK
;
A
#
# COMPACT_ATOMS: atom_id res chain seq x y z
N MET A 1 11.71 29.48 42.37
CA MET A 1 11.60 28.60 41.19
C MET A 1 10.42 29.09 40.38
N ALA A 2 10.67 30.01 39.43
CA ALA A 2 9.62 30.55 38.57
C ALA A 2 9.38 29.55 37.43
N THR A 3 8.22 28.90 37.44
CA THR A 3 7.74 28.05 36.35
C THR A 3 7.45 28.93 35.16
N GLN A 4 8.26 28.74 34.13
CA GLN A 4 8.22 29.46 32.88
C GLN A 4 6.94 29.08 32.12
N GLU A 5 5.86 29.84 32.29
CA GLU A 5 4.83 29.98 31.26
C GLU A 5 5.48 30.70 30.07
N VAL A 6 6.41 30.03 29.38
CA VAL A 6 6.90 30.52 28.09
C VAL A 6 5.67 30.58 27.19
N GLN A 7 5.33 31.79 26.73
CA GLN A 7 4.17 32.05 25.89
C GLN A 7 4.11 31.03 24.76
N LEU A 8 3.06 30.20 24.79
CA LEU A 8 2.84 29.10 23.84
C LEU A 8 2.87 29.60 22.38
N ASN A 9 2.50 30.86 22.17
CA ASN A 9 2.55 31.50 20.86
C ASN A 9 3.98 31.84 20.41
N GLU A 10 4.86 32.27 21.32
CA GLU A 10 6.26 32.57 20.99
C GLU A 10 7.04 31.29 20.67
N THR A 11 6.75 30.22 21.41
CA THR A 11 7.31 28.88 21.12
C THR A 11 6.77 28.30 19.81
N LEU A 12 5.49 28.48 19.49
CA LEU A 12 4.93 28.07 18.19
C LEU A 12 5.54 28.84 17.02
N VAL A 13 5.72 30.16 17.15
CA VAL A 13 6.38 30.98 16.12
C VAL A 13 7.82 30.55 15.94
N HIS A 14 8.56 30.32 17.03
CA HIS A 14 9.93 29.82 16.99
C HIS A 14 10.04 28.45 16.30
N LEU A 15 9.18 27.50 16.65
CA LEU A 15 9.18 26.17 16.02
C LEU A 15 8.81 26.23 14.53
N LYS A 16 7.93 27.16 14.14
CA LYS A 16 7.57 27.36 12.73
C LYS A 16 8.75 27.92 11.94
N THR A 17 9.44 28.93 12.45
CA THR A 17 10.62 29.51 11.78
C THR A 17 11.78 28.52 11.70
N GLU A 18 12.01 27.74 12.76
CA GLU A 18 12.99 26.66 12.75
C GLU A 18 12.65 25.58 11.70
N SER A 19 11.38 25.17 11.61
CA SER A 19 10.90 24.22 10.60
C SER A 19 11.09 24.74 9.18
N GLU A 20 10.77 26.01 8.93
CA GLU A 20 10.99 26.66 7.62
C GLU A 20 12.48 26.74 7.28
N SER A 21 13.34 27.06 8.25
CA SER A 21 14.80 27.08 8.09
C SER A 21 15.36 25.70 7.75
N LEU A 22 14.94 24.66 8.50
CA LEU A 22 15.34 23.27 8.23
C LEU A 22 14.86 22.79 6.86
N LYS A 23 13.65 23.18 6.45
CA LYS A 23 13.13 22.87 5.12
C LYS A 23 13.98 23.52 4.03
N SER A 24 14.31 24.81 4.15
CA SER A 24 15.19 25.51 3.19
C SER A 24 16.55 24.82 3.09
N LYS A 25 17.16 24.52 4.23
CA LYS A 25 18.45 23.82 4.28
C LYS A 25 18.39 22.45 3.61
N LEU A 26 17.32 21.69 3.81
CA LEU A 26 17.13 20.40 3.15
C LEU A 26 16.95 20.56 1.63
N GLU A 27 16.22 21.57 1.17
CA GLU A 27 16.05 21.86 -0.26
C GLU A 27 17.38 22.26 -0.91
N GLU A 28 18.18 23.06 -0.24
CA GLU A 28 19.54 23.43 -0.67
C GLU A 28 20.47 22.21 -0.76
N GLU A 29 20.51 21.35 0.27
CA GLU A 29 21.33 20.13 0.23
C GLU A 29 20.86 19.14 -0.83
N ARG A 30 19.54 19.01 -1.05
CA ARG A 30 18.99 18.21 -2.14
C ARG A 30 19.42 18.75 -3.50
N ALA A 31 19.36 20.07 -3.70
CA ALA A 31 19.78 20.70 -4.95
C ALA A 31 21.27 20.49 -5.24
N LYS A 32 22.12 20.45 -4.21
CA LYS A 32 23.56 20.13 -4.36
C LYS A 32 23.82 18.70 -4.85
N LEU A 33 22.95 17.76 -4.48
CA LEU A 33 23.06 16.34 -4.84
C LEU A 33 22.31 16.00 -6.14
N HIS A 34 21.53 16.94 -6.69
CA HIS A 34 20.71 16.75 -7.88
C HIS A 34 21.50 17.14 -9.13
N ASP A 35 22.50 16.32 -9.47
CA ASP A 35 23.46 16.56 -10.55
C ASP A 35 22.92 16.20 -11.94
N VAL A 36 22.13 15.12 -12.04
CA VAL A 36 21.60 14.58 -13.29
C VAL A 36 20.20 14.02 -13.09
N GLU A 37 19.33 14.19 -14.08
CA GLU A 37 18.00 13.58 -14.06
C GLU A 37 18.05 12.09 -14.43
N LEU A 38 17.17 11.27 -13.82
CA LEU A 38 17.15 9.82 -14.07
C LEU A 38 17.01 9.47 -15.57
N HIS A 39 16.27 10.27 -16.33
CA HIS A 39 16.08 10.03 -17.77
C HIS A 39 17.38 10.21 -18.56
N GLN A 40 18.27 11.14 -18.16
CA GLN A 40 19.56 11.38 -18.80
C GLN A 40 20.51 10.19 -18.55
N VAL A 41 20.49 9.63 -17.33
CA VAL A 41 21.23 8.40 -17.00
C VAL A 41 20.70 7.21 -17.81
N ALA A 42 19.37 7.14 -17.99
CA ALA A 42 18.71 6.06 -18.71
C ALA A 42 18.83 6.15 -20.25
N GLU A 43 19.39 7.21 -20.83
CA GLU A 43 19.55 7.35 -22.29
C GLU A 43 20.36 6.20 -22.92
N LYS A 44 21.30 5.65 -22.16
CA LYS A 44 22.14 4.52 -22.59
C LYS A 44 21.44 3.17 -22.45
N VAL A 45 20.28 3.12 -21.81
CA VAL A 45 19.49 1.90 -21.65
C VAL A 45 18.69 1.69 -22.92
N GLU A 46 18.88 0.54 -23.56
CA GLU A 46 18.12 0.17 -24.74
C GLU A 46 16.62 0.20 -24.44
N GLY A 47 15.85 0.80 -25.35
CA GLY A 47 14.40 0.88 -25.25
C GLY A 47 13.77 -0.51 -25.21
N LEU A 48 12.72 -0.65 -24.42
CA LEU A 48 11.96 -1.89 -24.41
C LEU A 48 11.19 -2.07 -25.73
N GLY A 49 11.22 -3.29 -26.28
CA GLY A 49 10.47 -3.65 -27.48
C GLY A 49 8.95 -3.67 -27.27
N GLN A 50 8.21 -4.01 -28.32
CA GLN A 50 6.75 -4.06 -28.27
C GLN A 50 6.26 -5.16 -27.30
N PHE A 51 5.48 -4.76 -26.28
CA PHE A 51 4.83 -5.69 -25.37
C PHE A 51 3.44 -6.11 -25.89
N VAL A 52 3.19 -7.43 -25.92
CA VAL A 52 1.87 -7.99 -26.24
C VAL A 52 1.24 -8.58 -24.97
N MET A 53 0.60 -7.72 -24.18
CA MET A 53 -0.17 -8.15 -23.02
C MET A 53 -1.56 -8.63 -23.45
N LYS A 54 -1.97 -9.80 -22.96
CA LYS A 54 -3.33 -10.34 -23.17
C LYS A 54 -3.87 -10.87 -21.87
N THR A 55 -5.15 -10.63 -21.60
CA THR A 55 -5.87 -11.19 -20.46
C THR A 55 -5.79 -12.72 -20.50
N ARG A 56 -5.14 -13.32 -19.50
CA ARG A 56 -5.00 -14.78 -19.40
C ARG A 56 -6.19 -15.42 -18.68
N ARG A 57 -6.74 -14.72 -17.68
CA ARG A 57 -7.79 -15.20 -16.79
C ARG A 57 -8.73 -14.07 -16.41
N THR A 58 -10.00 -14.41 -16.21
CA THR A 58 -11.04 -13.52 -15.70
C THR A 58 -11.70 -14.20 -14.49
N LEU A 59 -11.41 -13.69 -13.29
CA LEU A 59 -11.90 -14.26 -12.04
C LEU A 59 -13.31 -13.73 -11.74
N LYS A 60 -14.33 -14.52 -12.09
CA LYS A 60 -15.74 -14.15 -11.87
C LYS A 60 -16.25 -14.70 -10.54
N GLY A 61 -16.78 -13.84 -9.68
CA GLY A 61 -17.39 -14.32 -8.44
C GLY A 61 -17.75 -13.29 -7.38
N HIS A 62 -17.16 -12.09 -7.42
CA HIS A 62 -17.61 -10.98 -6.61
C HIS A 62 -18.98 -10.48 -7.09
N GLY A 63 -19.88 -10.22 -6.16
CA GLY A 63 -21.24 -9.74 -6.45
C GLY A 63 -21.33 -8.23 -6.59
N ASN A 64 -20.27 -7.50 -6.23
CA ASN A 64 -20.19 -6.04 -6.33
C ASN A 64 -18.75 -5.60 -6.67
N LYS A 65 -18.51 -4.29 -6.73
CA LYS A 65 -17.21 -3.69 -7.06
C LYS A 65 -16.08 -4.26 -6.20
N VAL A 66 -15.02 -4.73 -6.86
CA VAL A 66 -13.77 -5.16 -6.22
C VAL A 66 -13.00 -3.91 -5.78
N LEU A 67 -12.57 -3.86 -4.52
CA LEU A 67 -11.95 -2.67 -3.92
C LEU A 67 -10.43 -2.81 -3.83
N CYS A 68 -9.93 -3.99 -3.49
CA CYS A 68 -8.49 -4.27 -3.47
C CYS A 68 -8.20 -5.72 -3.83
N MET A 69 -6.95 -5.97 -4.23
CA MET A 69 -6.37 -7.30 -4.38
C MET A 69 -4.93 -7.31 -3.90
N ASP A 70 -4.46 -8.49 -3.49
CA ASP A 70 -3.06 -8.70 -3.15
C ASP A 70 -2.61 -10.12 -3.55
N TRP A 71 -1.34 -10.23 -3.92
CA TRP A 71 -0.71 -11.51 -4.28
C TRP A 71 -0.14 -12.18 -3.04
N CYS A 72 -0.40 -13.48 -2.89
CA CYS A 72 0.30 -14.26 -1.89
C CYS A 72 1.76 -14.46 -2.30
N LYS A 73 2.67 -14.56 -1.31
CA LYS A 73 4.11 -14.83 -1.53
C LYS A 73 4.38 -16.15 -2.26
N ASP A 74 3.42 -17.07 -2.25
CA ASP A 74 3.49 -18.33 -2.98
C ASP A 74 3.33 -18.18 -4.50
N LYS A 75 3.08 -16.95 -5.01
CA LYS A 75 2.88 -16.61 -6.43
C LYS A 75 1.73 -17.35 -7.11
N ARG A 76 0.91 -18.06 -6.33
CA ARG A 76 -0.18 -18.90 -6.82
C ARG A 76 -1.53 -18.36 -6.40
N ARG A 77 -1.63 -17.84 -5.18
CA ARG A 77 -2.90 -17.35 -4.64
C ARG A 77 -3.01 -15.84 -4.75
N ILE A 78 -4.22 -15.37 -5.00
CA ILE A 78 -4.59 -13.95 -4.98
C ILE A 78 -5.72 -13.80 -3.97
N VAL A 79 -5.62 -12.79 -3.11
CA VAL A 79 -6.72 -12.37 -2.26
C VAL A 79 -7.37 -11.16 -2.90
N SER A 80 -8.69 -11.06 -2.83
CA SER A 80 -9.42 -9.89 -3.31
C SER A 80 -10.61 -9.59 -2.41
N SER A 81 -10.91 -8.32 -2.22
CA SER A 81 -12.06 -7.86 -1.43
C SER A 81 -13.07 -7.13 -2.31
N SER A 82 -14.34 -7.22 -1.95
CA SER A 82 -15.43 -6.53 -2.65
C SER A 82 -16.34 -5.78 -1.67
N GLN A 83 -17.04 -4.78 -2.21
CA GLN A 83 -18.06 -4.01 -1.51
C GLN A 83 -19.25 -4.87 -1.05
N ASP A 84 -19.41 -6.08 -1.60
CA ASP A 84 -20.40 -7.06 -1.13
C ASP A 84 -20.07 -7.65 0.27
N GLY A 85 -18.96 -7.22 0.88
CA GLY A 85 -18.50 -7.70 2.18
C GLY A 85 -17.76 -9.02 2.10
N LYS A 86 -17.46 -9.53 0.89
CA LYS A 86 -16.75 -10.79 0.70
C LYS A 86 -15.29 -10.57 0.36
N VAL A 87 -14.46 -11.43 0.93
CA VAL A 87 -13.06 -11.61 0.55
C VAL A 87 -12.92 -13.00 -0.05
N ILE A 88 -12.41 -13.06 -1.28
CA ILE A 88 -12.20 -14.32 -2.00
C ILE A 88 -10.70 -14.54 -2.18
N VAL A 89 -10.25 -15.72 -1.77
CA VAL A 89 -8.93 -16.27 -2.09
C VAL A 89 -9.07 -17.12 -3.34
N TRP A 90 -8.33 -16.75 -4.39
CA TRP A 90 -8.30 -17.41 -5.68
C TRP A 90 -7.00 -18.18 -5.85
N ASP A 91 -7.06 -19.30 -6.55
CA ASP A 91 -5.88 -19.87 -7.21
C ASP A 91 -5.77 -19.26 -8.61
N ALA A 92 -4.72 -18.48 -8.85
CA ALA A 92 -4.52 -17.72 -10.08
C ALA A 92 -4.32 -18.62 -11.32
N PHE A 93 -3.84 -19.85 -11.14
CA PHE A 93 -3.59 -20.77 -12.24
C PHE A 93 -4.87 -21.50 -12.67
N THR A 94 -5.57 -22.05 -11.69
CA THR A 94 -6.78 -22.87 -11.90
C THR A 94 -8.06 -22.03 -11.95
N THR A 95 -8.00 -20.75 -11.55
CA THR A 95 -9.15 -19.84 -11.37
C THR A 95 -10.18 -20.29 -10.34
N ASN A 96 -9.85 -21.33 -9.57
CA ASN A 96 -10.74 -21.86 -8.55
C ASN A 96 -10.81 -20.90 -7.36
N LYS A 97 -12.02 -20.77 -6.81
CA LYS A 97 -12.23 -20.12 -5.51
C LYS A 97 -11.77 -21.09 -4.43
N VAL A 98 -10.66 -20.79 -3.77
CA VAL A 98 -10.11 -21.62 -2.71
C VAL A 98 -10.93 -21.42 -1.44
N THR A 99 -11.16 -20.16 -1.06
CA THR A 99 -11.92 -19.82 0.14
C THR A 99 -12.67 -18.51 -0.05
N THR A 100 -13.91 -18.42 0.42
CA THR A 100 -14.69 -17.18 0.50
C THR A 100 -14.94 -16.88 1.98
N HIS A 101 -14.47 -15.73 2.45
CA HIS A 101 -14.74 -15.24 3.79
C HIS A 101 -15.71 -14.07 3.72
N LEU A 102 -16.82 -14.15 4.46
CA LEU A 102 -17.75 -13.04 4.63
C LEU A 102 -17.27 -12.21 5.82
N PHE A 103 -16.96 -10.94 5.59
CA PHE A 103 -16.61 -10.02 6.65
C PHE A 103 -17.90 -9.43 7.22
N LEU A 104 -18.42 -10.03 8.29
CA LEU A 104 -19.47 -9.41 9.10
C LEU A 104 -18.81 -8.27 9.90
N LEU A 105 -18.83 -7.08 9.30
CA LEU A 105 -18.60 -5.76 9.89
C LEU A 105 -17.89 -5.75 11.26
N ARG A 106 -16.55 -5.74 11.27
CA ARG A 106 -15.77 -5.12 12.36
C ARG A 106 -14.53 -4.43 11.83
N SER A 107 -14.72 -3.16 11.41
CA SER A 107 -13.70 -2.11 11.22
C SER A 107 -12.25 -2.54 11.49
N THR A 108 -11.59 -3.17 10.52
CA THR A 108 -10.13 -3.41 10.50
C THR A 108 -9.74 -3.98 9.13
N LEU A 109 -9.89 -3.15 8.09
CA LEU A 109 -9.56 -3.54 6.71
C LEU A 109 -8.05 -3.73 6.46
N TRP A 110 -7.18 -3.33 7.39
CA TRP A 110 -5.72 -3.35 7.19
C TRP A 110 -4.99 -4.47 7.94
N THR A 111 -5.41 -4.78 9.18
CA THR A 111 -4.68 -5.71 10.04
C THR A 111 -4.97 -7.18 9.74
N SER A 112 -6.10 -7.48 9.10
CA SER A 112 -6.50 -8.85 8.76
C SER A 112 -5.86 -9.35 7.46
N LEU A 113 -5.52 -8.46 6.52
CA LEU A 113 -4.89 -8.82 5.24
C LEU A 113 -3.46 -9.37 5.43
N THR A 114 -2.66 -8.76 6.31
CA THR A 114 -1.32 -9.24 6.66
C THR A 114 -1.35 -10.52 7.50
N ALA A 115 -2.35 -10.68 8.36
CA ALA A 115 -2.48 -11.85 9.23
C ALA A 115 -2.87 -13.13 8.45
N VAL A 116 -3.65 -13.01 7.37
CA VAL A 116 -3.94 -14.12 6.45
C VAL A 116 -2.70 -14.51 5.63
N LEU A 117 -1.86 -13.54 5.25
CA LEU A 117 -0.63 -13.80 4.48
C LEU A 117 0.51 -14.39 5.31
N ASN A 118 0.56 -14.10 6.63
CA ASN A 118 1.60 -14.60 7.53
C ASN A 118 1.17 -15.82 8.36
N GLY A 119 0.02 -16.45 8.06
CA GLY A 119 -0.41 -17.69 8.70
C GLY A 119 -0.80 -17.59 10.18
N SER A 120 -0.97 -16.39 10.73
CA SER A 120 -1.18 -16.18 12.17
C SER A 120 -2.66 -16.17 12.59
N LEU A 121 -3.59 -16.12 11.64
CA LEU A 121 -5.02 -16.29 11.90
C LEU A 121 -5.53 -17.60 11.32
N ALA A 122 -5.43 -18.67 12.11
CA ALA A 122 -6.28 -19.84 11.94
C ALA A 122 -7.71 -19.49 12.38
N LEU A 123 -8.41 -18.69 11.57
CA LEU A 123 -9.84 -18.44 11.78
C LEU A 123 -10.61 -19.68 11.33
N LYS A 124 -11.00 -20.48 12.32
CA LYS A 124 -11.83 -21.67 12.14
C LYS A 124 -13.09 -21.31 11.35
N PRO A 125 -13.54 -22.19 10.44
CA PRO A 125 -14.82 -22.02 9.77
C PRO A 125 -15.95 -22.05 10.81
N LEU A 126 -16.83 -21.06 10.75
CA LEU A 126 -18.14 -21.14 11.39
C LEU A 126 -18.96 -22.19 10.60
N LYS A 127 -19.32 -23.27 11.29
CA LYS A 127 -20.36 -24.21 10.83
C LYS A 127 -21.71 -23.50 10.74
#